data_AF-A0AAU3D291-F1
#
_entry.id   AF-A0AAU3D291-F1
#
_cell.length_a   1.000
_cell.length_b   1.000
_cell.length_c   1.000
_cell.angle_alpha   90.00
_cell.angle_beta   90.00
_cell.angle_gamma   90.00
#
_symmetry.space_group_name_H-M   'P 1'
#
loop_
_entity.id
_entity.type
_entity.pdbx_description
1 polymer ?
#
loop_
_entity_poly.entity_id
_entity_poly.type
_entity_poly.pdbx_seq_one_letter_code
_entity_poly.pdbx_strand_id
1 'polypeptide(L)'
;MIGLRDERPPQAGVSLLETVMRGGRRTAERPALTTGAERLLADLAWLPPETRRIRAPVAPRAVTSERLAALAEEVRHRIDESAPAPRPPGPQRSVST
;
A
#
# COMPACT_ATOMS: atom_id res chain seq x y z
N MET A 1 -2.53 -2.16 -9.46
CA MET A 1 -1.30 -2.86 -9.05
C MET A 1 -0.47 -1.91 -8.20
N ILE A 2 0.20 -2.41 -7.17
CA ILE A 2 1.20 -1.69 -6.38
C ILE A 2 2.57 -2.20 -6.81
N GLY A 3 3.45 -1.29 -7.23
CA GLY A 3 4.81 -1.62 -7.66
C GLY A 3 5.86 -0.87 -6.84
N LEU A 4 7.12 -1.03 -7.22
CA LEU A 4 8.21 -0.22 -6.68
C LEU A 4 8.04 1.25 -7.12
N ARG A 5 8.65 2.17 -6.37
CA ARG A 5 8.57 3.62 -6.62
C ARG A 5 8.88 4.01 -8.07
N ASP A 6 9.93 3.40 -8.63
CA ASP A 6 10.45 3.72 -9.96
C ASP A 6 10.05 2.66 -11.00
N GLU A 7 9.15 1.74 -10.63
CA GLU A 7 8.61 0.74 -11.54
C GLU A 7 7.58 1.38 -12.47
N ARG A 8 7.76 1.17 -13.77
CA ARG A 8 6.80 1.66 -14.77
C ARG A 8 5.48 0.89 -14.62
N PRO A 9 4.32 1.57 -14.69
CA PRO A 9 3.04 0.89 -14.69
C PRO A 9 2.90 0.01 -15.96
N PRO A 10 2.06 -1.04 -15.92
CA PRO A 10 1.72 -1.82 -17.10
C PRO A 10 1.20 -0.93 -18.24
N GLN A 11 1.32 -1.38 -19.49
CA GLN A 11 0.72 -0.70 -20.63
C GLN A 11 -0.80 -0.58 -20.41
N ALA A 12 -1.31 0.66 -20.34
CA ALA A 12 -2.67 1.08 -19.92
C ALA A 12 -2.90 1.34 -18.42
N GLY A 13 -1.90 1.22 -17.55
CA GLY A 13 -1.99 1.62 -16.14
C GLY A 13 -1.76 3.13 -15.94
N VAL A 14 -2.55 3.75 -15.06
CA VAL A 14 -2.37 5.15 -14.64
C VAL A 14 -1.70 5.18 -13.26
N SER A 15 -0.74 6.09 -13.05
CA SER A 15 -0.14 6.29 -11.72
C SER A 15 -1.15 6.94 -10.79
N LEU A 16 -1.42 6.30 -9.65
CA LEU A 16 -2.32 6.84 -8.62
C LEU A 16 -1.62 7.82 -7.67
N LEU A 17 -0.30 7.69 -7.53
CA LEU A 17 0.50 8.54 -6.65
C LEU A 17 1.23 9.60 -7.46
N GLU A 18 1.16 10.83 -6.98
CA GLU A 18 1.92 11.96 -7.47
C GLU A 18 2.85 12.48 -6.38
N THR A 19 4.05 12.93 -6.76
CA THR A 19 4.95 13.56 -5.79
C THR A 19 4.45 14.96 -5.50
N VAL A 20 3.90 15.19 -4.30
CA VAL A 20 3.42 16.52 -3.85
C VAL A 20 4.47 17.32 -3.08
N MET A 21 5.52 16.67 -2.59
CA MET A 21 6.58 17.25 -1.78
C MET A 21 7.95 16.68 -2.16
N ARG A 22 8.98 17.53 -2.18
CA ARG A 22 10.39 17.16 -2.36
C ARG A 22 11.27 18.05 -1.50
N GLY A 23 12.09 17.46 -0.63
CA GLY A 23 12.99 18.20 0.26
C GLY A 23 12.27 19.21 1.16
N GLY A 24 11.08 18.87 1.67
CA GLY A 24 10.27 19.76 2.51
C GLY A 24 9.56 20.90 1.76
N ARG A 25 9.67 20.95 0.43
CA ARG A 25 9.00 21.95 -0.41
C ARG A 25 7.93 21.30 -1.30
N ARG A 26 6.83 22.02 -1.54
CA ARG A 26 5.78 21.56 -2.45
C ARG A 26 6.31 21.54 -3.88
N THR A 27 5.95 20.51 -4.63
CA THR A 27 6.29 20.37 -6.05
C THR A 27 5.30 21.05 -6.98
N ALA A 28 4.10 21.35 -6.48
CA ALA A 28 3.03 22.03 -7.21
C ALA A 28 2.13 22.82 -6.26
N GLU A 29 1.33 23.73 -6.84
CA GLU A 29 0.30 24.46 -6.11
C GLU A 29 -0.80 23.51 -5.58
N ARG A 30 -1.65 24.00 -4.67
CA ARG A 30 -2.78 23.22 -4.17
C ARG A 30 -3.89 23.31 -5.23
N PRO A 31 -4.44 22.18 -5.71
CA PRO A 31 -5.55 22.23 -6.63
C PRO A 31 -6.78 22.87 -5.98
N ALA A 32 -7.62 23.51 -6.79
CA ALA A 32 -8.90 24.02 -6.35
C ALA A 32 -9.82 22.89 -5.87
N LEU A 33 -10.78 23.21 -5.00
CA LEU A 33 -11.76 22.24 -4.54
C LEU A 33 -12.62 21.67 -5.68
N THR A 34 -12.93 22.48 -6.70
CA THR A 34 -13.66 22.05 -7.89
C THR A 34 -12.92 20.94 -8.64
N THR A 35 -11.60 21.05 -8.79
CA THR A 35 -10.76 20.00 -9.37
C THR A 35 -10.85 18.70 -8.57
N GLY A 36 -10.94 18.78 -7.24
CA GLY A 36 -11.15 17.61 -6.38
C GLY A 36 -12.52 16.96 -6.60
N ALA A 37 -13.58 17.78 -6.73
CA ALA A 37 -14.93 17.30 -6.98
C ALA A 37 -15.05 16.61 -8.37
N GLU A 38 -14.44 17.19 -9.40
CA GLU A 38 -14.39 16.60 -10.75
C GLU A 38 -13.67 15.25 -10.76
N ARG A 39 -12.53 15.16 -10.08
CA ARG A 39 -11.78 13.90 -9.92
C ARG A 39 -12.61 12.83 -9.22
N LEU A 40 -13.29 13.18 -8.12
CA LEU A 40 -14.16 12.24 -7.41
C LEU A 40 -15.27 11.68 -8.33
N LEU A 41 -15.93 12.55 -9.10
CA LEU A 41 -16.99 12.13 -10.02
C LEU A 41 -16.46 11.21 -11.12
N ALA A 42 -15.28 11.52 -11.67
CA ALA A 42 -14.62 10.69 -12.66
C ALA A 42 -14.24 9.32 -12.10
N ASP A 43 -13.65 9.28 -10.90
CA ASP A 43 -13.27 8.04 -10.22
C ASP A 43 -14.49 7.17 -9.93
N LEU A 44 -15.60 7.76 -9.45
CA LEU A 44 -16.86 7.04 -9.21
C LEU A 44 -17.48 6.50 -10.51
N ALA A 45 -17.37 7.22 -11.62
CA ALA A 45 -17.87 6.76 -12.92
C ALA A 45 -17.08 5.54 -13.43
N TRP A 46 -15.79 5.47 -13.12
CA TRP A 46 -14.90 4.38 -13.55
C TRP A 46 -15.06 3.08 -12.74
N LEU A 47 -15.53 3.15 -11.48
CA LEU A 47 -15.66 1.98 -10.62
C LEU A 47 -16.70 0.96 -11.14
N PRO A 48 -16.48 -0.36 -10.98
CA PRO A 48 -17.51 -1.37 -11.25
C PRO A 48 -18.78 -1.16 -10.40
N PRO A 49 -19.99 -1.47 -10.90
CA PRO A 49 -21.24 -1.26 -10.16
C PRO A 49 -21.29 -1.96 -8.79
N GLU A 50 -20.73 -3.17 -8.68
CA GLU A 50 -20.66 -3.96 -7.45
C GLU A 50 -19.80 -3.33 -6.36
N THR A 51 -18.78 -2.56 -6.76
CA THR A 51 -17.93 -1.79 -5.84
C THR A 51 -18.68 -0.58 -5.28
N ARG A 52 -19.63 -0.04 -6.04
CA ARG A 52 -20.40 1.17 -5.69
C ARG A 52 -21.63 0.89 -4.80
N ARG A 53 -21.90 -0.38 -4.47
CA ARG A 53 -23.07 -0.74 -3.65
C ARG A 53 -22.94 -0.18 -2.23
N ILE A 54 -24.02 0.41 -1.72
CA ILE A 54 -24.10 0.89 -0.33
C ILE A 54 -24.11 -0.28 0.67
N ARG A 55 -24.72 -1.41 0.28
CA ARG A 55 -24.85 -2.61 1.12
C ARG A 55 -24.07 -3.75 0.47
N ALA A 56 -23.26 -4.45 1.28
CA ALA A 56 -22.40 -5.54 0.86
C ALA A 56 -21.58 -5.24 -0.43
N PRO A 57 -20.75 -4.18 -0.44
CA PRO A 57 -19.89 -3.87 -1.57
C PRO A 57 -18.84 -4.96 -1.80
N VAL A 58 -18.48 -5.17 -3.05
CA VAL A 58 -17.33 -6.02 -3.41
C VAL A 58 -16.11 -5.12 -3.57
N ALA A 59 -15.17 -5.20 -2.62
CA ALA A 59 -13.96 -4.39 -2.66
C ALA A 59 -13.01 -4.84 -3.78
N PRO A 60 -12.48 -3.92 -4.61
CA PRO A 60 -11.41 -4.22 -5.54
C PRO A 60 -10.18 -4.72 -4.79
N ARG A 61 -9.52 -5.76 -5.31
CA ARG A 61 -8.30 -6.30 -4.72
C ARG A 61 -7.08 -5.62 -5.32
N ALA A 62 -6.22 -5.08 -4.45
CA ALA A 62 -4.89 -4.67 -4.86
C ALA A 62 -4.03 -5.91 -5.14
N VAL A 63 -3.24 -5.83 -6.21
CA VAL A 63 -2.23 -6.83 -6.57
C VAL A 63 -0.86 -6.16 -6.54
N THR A 64 0.18 -6.87 -6.10
CA THR A 64 1.57 -6.38 -6.09
C THR A 64 2.30 -6.81 -7.37
N SER A 65 3.28 -6.03 -7.80
CA SER A 65 4.19 -6.46 -8.87
C SER A 65 5.08 -7.62 -8.42
N GLU A 66 5.57 -8.42 -9.37
CA GLU A 66 6.52 -9.49 -9.10
C GLU A 66 7.81 -8.96 -8.47
N ARG A 67 8.28 -7.80 -8.94
CA ARG A 67 9.47 -7.13 -8.39
C ARG A 67 9.28 -6.71 -6.94
N LEU A 68 8.12 -6.15 -6.60
CA LEU A 68 7.80 -5.80 -5.22
C LEU A 68 7.68 -7.04 -4.33
N ALA A 69 7.08 -8.12 -4.85
CA ALA A 69 6.98 -9.39 -4.12
C ALA A 69 8.37 -9.98 -3.84
N ALA A 70 9.26 -10.02 -4.84
CA ALA A 70 10.62 -10.51 -4.67
C ALA A 70 11.42 -9.69 -3.64
N LEU A 71 11.32 -8.36 -3.69
CA LEU A 71 11.97 -7.50 -2.69
C LEU A 71 11.43 -7.75 -1.28
N ALA A 72 10.12 -7.97 -1.14
CA ALA A 72 9.52 -8.25 0.16
C ALA A 72 10.04 -9.57 0.77
N GLU A 73 10.20 -10.61 -0.06
CA GLU A 73 10.77 -11.89 0.39
C GLU A 73 12.26 -11.76 0.75
N GLU A 74 13.06 -11.04 -0.05
CA GLU A 74 14.47 -10.78 0.26
C GLU A 74 14.62 -10.06 1.61
N VAL A 75 13.81 -9.02 1.84
CA VAL A 75 13.83 -8.26 3.09
C VAL A 75 13.42 -9.14 4.26
N ARG A 76 12.40 -10.00 4.10
CA ARG A 76 11.96 -10.91 5.16
C ARG A 76 13.07 -11.90 5.53
N HIS A 77 13.68 -12.55 4.54
CA HIS A 77 14.79 -13.47 4.77
C HIS A 77 15.95 -12.79 5.50
N ARG A 78 16.33 -11.57 5.10
CA ARG A 78 17.39 -10.82 5.77
C ARG A 78 17.05 -10.47 7.22
N ILE A 79 15.79 -10.15 7.50
CA ILE A 79 15.33 -9.91 8.87
C ILE A 79 15.42 -11.18 9.70
N ASP A 80 15.00 -12.32 9.17
CA ASP A 80 15.05 -13.60 9.87
C ASP A 80 16.49 -14.04 10.19
N GLU A 81 17.42 -13.89 9.23
CA GLU A 81 18.85 -14.18 9.44
C GLU A 81 19.52 -13.23 10.45
N SER A 82 19.03 -12.01 10.58
CA SER A 82 19.56 -11.02 11.53
C SER A 82 18.82 -11.02 12.87
N ALA A 83 17.75 -11.81 13.01
CA ALA A 83 16.99 -11.88 14.24
C ALA A 83 17.83 -12.57 15.32
N PRO A 84 18.03 -11.94 16.50
CA PRO A 84 18.66 -12.63 17.61
C PRO A 84 17.83 -13.85 18.00
N ALA A 85 18.50 -14.93 18.43
CA ALA A 85 17.86 -16.18 18.80
C ALA A 85 16.65 -15.94 19.73
N PRO A 86 15.53 -16.67 19.55
CA PRO A 86 14.36 -16.52 20.41
C PRO A 86 14.78 -16.66 21.87
N ARG A 87 14.41 -15.66 22.70
CA ARG A 87 14.74 -15.67 24.13
C ARG A 87 14.21 -16.98 24.73
N PRO A 88 15.06 -17.78 25.40
CA PRO A 88 14.61 -19.03 26.00
C PRO A 88 13.45 -18.75 26.97
N PRO A 89 12.47 -19.68 27.09
CA PRO A 89 11.36 -19.50 28.00
C PRO A 89 11.90 -19.22 29.40
N GLY A 90 11.48 -18.10 29.98
CA GLY A 90 11.88 -17.71 31.33
C GLY A 90 11.44 -18.77 32.34
N PRO A 91 12.14 -18.89 33.50
CA PRO A 91 11.83 -19.90 34.49
C PRO A 91 10.36 -19.78 34.92
N GLN A 92 9.59 -20.86 34.73
CA GLN A 92 8.22 -20.95 35.20
C GLN A 92 8.25 -20.81 36.72
N ARG A 93 7.68 -19.72 37.23
CA ARG A 93 7.45 -19.57 38.68
C ARG A 93 6.41 -20.61 39.08
N SER A 94 6.88 -21.74 39.60
CA SER A 94 6.05 -22.69 40.32
C SER A 94 5.44 -21.96 41.52
N VAL A 95 4.14 -21.71 41.45
CA VAL A 95 3.36 -21.24 42.58
C VAL A 95 3.04 -22.48 43.42
N SER A 96 3.75 -22.68 44.51
CA SER A 96 3.40 -23.71 45.49
C SER A 96 2.23 -23.22 46.35
N THR A 97 1.23 -24.11 46.46
CA THR A 97 0.05 -24.03 47.33
C THR A 97 0.42 -24.17 48.80
#